data_AF-A0A6B3PHK3-F1
#
_entry.id   AF-A0A6B3PHK3-F1
#
_cell.length_a   1.000
_cell.length_b   1.000
_cell.length_c   1.000
_cell.angle_alpha   90.00
_cell.angle_beta   90.00
_cell.angle_gamma   90.00
#
_symmetry.space_group_name_H-M   'P 1'
#
loop_
_entity.id
_entity.type
_entity.pdbx_description
1 polymer ?
#
loop_
_entity_poly.entity_id
_entity_poly.type
_entity_poly.pdbx_seq_one_letter_code
_entity_poly.pdbx_strand_id
1 'polypeptide(L)'
;MDSAVKNQALVDALVKNLPEDANEAQVSEIFASELFNFLGFEVNERVPNFNTRSGTDPVDHALRHNTENDIFNQTKTNPDILVELKKRNLNLAPGSKGYKDTFKQIKRYLLAENCKTVKWGIITNANHIQLFRKHGKVIHPATVCLEINPENIIKIATLVKEKIYRPQKALTVAVYNKKGGVGKTTTTVNTAATLSLLNKKVLIVDFDPDQRDLTNSLAIKPSQPSFNQCLVNESINIRDVIYPYKRKFKNLQKEFGFDVIPIPLDEPLEVWHEDKLRQEIDVTKLSEILEPLKNNYDYILIDSSPNWRIFSQSAIYAADVVLIPTKHNNFFSLENAAAAIKKYIPEVQRKRKDGGPLILPIFFNGEKATEAQMKDAKSHINQLIKDAKQDQNNKFDLLPYFYPRYTAANKNMKIFELPNYASIGKSAFSNVPAVYKDKMVREYYKSLVKEYFLL
;
A
#
# COMPACT_ATOMS: atom_id res chain seq x y z
N MET A 1 -24.73 -27.13 4.90
CA MET A 1 -25.21 -26.38 6.09
C MET A 1 -25.81 -25.07 5.63
N ASP A 2 -27.03 -24.79 6.07
CA ASP A 2 -27.71 -23.51 5.86
C ASP A 2 -26.91 -22.33 6.45
N SER A 3 -26.98 -21.17 5.80
CA SER A 3 -26.34 -19.92 6.20
C SER A 3 -26.69 -19.52 7.64
N ALA A 4 -27.94 -19.72 8.06
CA ALA A 4 -28.40 -19.44 9.43
C ALA A 4 -27.67 -20.29 10.48
N VAL A 5 -27.44 -21.58 10.17
CA VAL A 5 -26.72 -22.51 11.06
C VAL A 5 -25.26 -22.09 11.22
N LYS A 6 -24.59 -21.71 10.12
CA LYS A 6 -23.20 -21.22 10.18
C LYS A 6 -23.08 -19.93 10.98
N ASN A 7 -24.04 -19.02 10.84
CA ASN A 7 -24.06 -17.78 11.60
C ASN A 7 -24.20 -18.07 13.10
N GLN A 8 -25.16 -18.91 13.48
CA GLN A 8 -25.37 -19.25 14.88
C GLN A 8 -24.16 -19.96 15.50
N ALA A 9 -23.51 -20.86 14.75
CA ALA A 9 -22.32 -21.57 15.22
C ALA A 9 -21.17 -20.61 15.56
N LEU A 10 -20.90 -19.61 14.70
CA LEU A 10 -19.85 -18.62 14.95
C LEU A 10 -20.17 -17.72 16.16
N VAL A 11 -21.45 -17.34 16.34
CA VAL A 11 -21.89 -16.57 17.52
C VAL A 11 -21.74 -17.41 18.79
N ASP A 12 -22.18 -18.67 18.76
CA ASP A 12 -22.12 -19.59 19.90
C ASP A 12 -20.66 -19.89 20.31
N ALA A 13 -19.76 -20.01 19.33
CA ALA A 13 -18.33 -20.16 19.59
C ALA A 13 -17.76 -18.99 20.41
N LEU A 14 -18.21 -17.76 20.14
CA LEU A 14 -17.76 -16.56 20.87
C LEU A 14 -18.36 -16.44 22.27
N VAL A 15 -19.66 -16.75 22.41
CA VAL A 15 -20.46 -16.45 23.63
C VAL A 15 -20.49 -17.59 24.62
N LYS A 16 -20.74 -18.82 24.14
CA LYS A 16 -21.03 -19.96 25.01
C LYS A 16 -19.80 -20.78 25.32
N ASN A 17 -18.85 -20.82 24.39
CA ASN A 17 -17.82 -21.86 24.39
C ASN A 17 -16.43 -21.33 24.70
N LEU A 18 -16.17 -20.03 24.50
CA LEU A 18 -14.84 -19.45 24.69
C LEU A 18 -14.75 -18.71 26.05
N PRO A 19 -13.85 -19.11 26.97
CA PRO A 19 -13.55 -18.37 28.20
C PRO A 19 -12.92 -16.99 27.93
N GLU A 20 -12.99 -16.05 28.89
CA GLU A 20 -12.34 -14.73 28.76
C GLU A 20 -10.80 -14.81 28.78
N ASP A 21 -10.25 -15.76 29.52
CA ASP A 21 -8.81 -16.03 29.67
C ASP A 21 -8.30 -17.10 28.69
N ALA A 22 -9.12 -17.45 27.68
CA ALA A 22 -8.82 -18.49 26.71
C ALA A 22 -7.41 -18.33 26.10
N ASN A 23 -6.65 -19.42 26.16
CA ASN A 23 -5.33 -19.51 25.53
C ASN A 23 -5.45 -19.68 24.01
N GLU A 24 -4.32 -19.66 23.30
CA GLU A 24 -4.29 -19.73 21.83
C GLU A 24 -4.88 -21.04 21.29
N ALA A 25 -4.69 -22.17 21.99
CA ALA A 25 -5.26 -23.47 21.60
C ALA A 25 -6.79 -23.45 21.69
N GLN A 26 -7.35 -22.89 22.78
CA GLN A 26 -8.80 -22.73 22.94
C GLN A 26 -9.38 -21.78 21.88
N VAL A 27 -8.72 -20.64 21.61
CA VAL A 27 -9.14 -19.72 20.55
C VAL A 27 -9.13 -20.42 19.18
N SER A 28 -8.12 -21.25 18.92
CA SER A 28 -7.99 -22.04 17.70
C SER A 28 -9.12 -23.06 17.53
N GLU A 29 -9.34 -23.90 18.54
CA GLU A 29 -10.29 -25.01 18.46
C GLU A 29 -11.75 -24.55 18.44
N ILE A 30 -12.08 -23.53 19.25
CA ILE A 30 -13.46 -23.07 19.45
C ILE A 30 -13.83 -22.00 18.42
N PHE A 31 -13.08 -20.89 18.38
CA PHE A 31 -13.46 -19.73 17.57
C PHE A 31 -12.94 -19.80 16.14
N ALA A 32 -11.65 -20.08 15.94
CA ALA A 32 -11.05 -20.04 14.62
C ALA A 32 -11.65 -21.13 13.70
N SER A 33 -11.95 -22.32 14.23
CA SER A 33 -12.61 -23.39 13.48
C SER A 33 -13.95 -22.94 12.86
N GLU A 34 -14.79 -22.26 13.64
CA GLU A 34 -16.08 -21.74 13.16
C GLU A 34 -15.92 -20.51 12.26
N LEU A 35 -14.93 -19.66 12.51
CA LEU A 35 -14.58 -18.58 11.60
C LEU A 35 -14.18 -19.13 10.23
N PHE A 36 -13.38 -20.19 10.17
CA PHE A 36 -12.97 -20.81 8.90
C PHE A 36 -14.16 -21.47 8.18
N ASN A 37 -15.09 -22.10 8.92
CA ASN A 37 -16.35 -22.62 8.36
C ASN A 37 -17.19 -21.50 7.72
N PHE A 38 -17.27 -20.35 8.40
CA PHE A 38 -17.98 -19.17 7.93
C PHE A 38 -17.32 -18.59 6.67
N LEU A 39 -15.99 -18.45 6.69
CA LEU A 39 -15.21 -18.00 5.54
C LEU A 39 -15.36 -18.97 4.36
N GLY A 40 -15.62 -20.25 4.60
CA GLY A 40 -15.97 -21.23 3.58
C GLY A 40 -14.90 -22.29 3.34
N PHE A 41 -13.94 -22.45 4.25
CA PHE A 41 -12.88 -23.45 4.14
C PHE A 41 -13.31 -24.76 4.81
N GLU A 42 -13.07 -25.89 4.18
CA GLU A 42 -13.29 -27.22 4.77
C GLU A 42 -12.14 -27.67 5.67
N VAL A 43 -12.29 -28.79 6.39
CA VAL A 43 -11.26 -29.30 7.30
C VAL A 43 -9.96 -29.67 6.57
N ASN A 44 -10.05 -30.25 5.38
CA ASN A 44 -8.91 -30.61 4.54
C ASN A 44 -8.29 -29.42 3.77
N GLU A 45 -8.87 -28.22 3.90
CA GLU A 45 -8.40 -26.95 3.33
C GLU A 45 -7.67 -26.07 4.37
N ARG A 46 -7.43 -26.64 5.55
CA ARG A 46 -6.78 -25.99 6.69
C ARG A 46 -5.52 -26.77 7.05
N VAL A 47 -4.45 -26.05 7.37
CA VAL A 47 -3.21 -26.63 7.88
C VAL A 47 -2.82 -25.91 9.17
N PRO A 48 -2.94 -26.56 10.35
CA PRO A 48 -2.44 -26.00 11.60
C PRO A 48 -0.91 -26.07 11.64
N ASN A 49 -0.27 -25.20 12.42
CA ASN A 49 1.18 -25.14 12.62
C ASN A 49 1.95 -25.13 11.28
N PHE A 50 1.53 -24.24 10.37
CA PHE A 50 2.07 -24.20 9.02
C PHE A 50 3.52 -23.67 9.01
N ASN A 51 4.43 -24.48 8.47
CA ASN A 51 5.84 -24.10 8.36
C ASN A 51 6.07 -23.18 7.14
N THR A 52 6.33 -21.92 7.41
CA THR A 52 6.64 -20.87 6.44
C THR A 52 8.07 -20.95 5.88
N ARG A 53 8.92 -21.83 6.44
CA ARG A 53 10.35 -21.98 6.16
C ARG A 53 11.18 -20.72 6.46
N SER A 54 10.75 -19.90 7.41
CA SER A 54 11.49 -18.69 7.83
C SER A 54 12.50 -18.92 8.96
N GLY A 55 12.69 -20.15 9.43
CA GLY A 55 13.55 -20.46 10.59
C GLY A 55 12.99 -19.95 11.93
N THR A 56 11.72 -19.58 11.96
CA THR A 56 10.97 -19.13 13.15
C THR A 56 9.82 -20.10 13.44
N ASP A 57 9.14 -19.92 14.56
CA ASP A 57 7.94 -20.67 14.91
C ASP A 57 6.91 -20.68 13.76
N PRO A 58 6.21 -21.80 13.53
CA PRO A 58 5.18 -21.91 12.50
C PRO A 58 4.06 -20.90 12.75
N VAL A 59 3.33 -20.55 11.69
CA VAL A 59 2.09 -19.77 11.83
C VAL A 59 0.95 -20.69 12.24
N ASP A 60 0.03 -20.19 13.07
CA ASP A 60 -0.98 -21.03 13.72
C ASP A 60 -1.84 -21.78 12.71
N HIS A 61 -2.32 -21.10 11.67
CA HIS A 61 -3.05 -21.73 10.58
C HIS A 61 -2.70 -21.15 9.21
N ALA A 62 -2.77 -22.01 8.20
CA ALA A 62 -2.82 -21.64 6.80
C ALA A 62 -4.09 -22.20 6.15
N LEU A 63 -4.66 -21.44 5.22
CA LEU A 63 -5.90 -21.78 4.51
C LEU A 63 -5.70 -21.69 3.00
N ARG A 64 -6.26 -22.65 2.26
CA ARG A 64 -6.30 -22.65 0.79
C ARG A 64 -7.36 -23.62 0.30
N HIS A 65 -8.17 -23.21 -0.67
CA HIS A 65 -9.14 -24.11 -1.28
C HIS A 65 -8.46 -25.23 -2.06
N ASN A 66 -9.06 -26.42 -2.03
CA ASN A 66 -8.57 -27.53 -2.84
C ASN A 66 -8.81 -27.26 -4.33
N THR A 67 -7.98 -27.86 -5.17
CA THR A 67 -8.24 -27.96 -6.61
C THR A 67 -8.37 -29.43 -6.99
N GLU A 68 -8.87 -29.74 -8.20
CA GLU A 68 -9.06 -31.12 -8.67
C GLU A 68 -7.84 -32.03 -8.46
N ASN A 69 -6.63 -31.46 -8.54
CA ASN A 69 -5.36 -32.20 -8.48
C ASN A 69 -4.46 -31.78 -7.30
N ASP A 70 -4.93 -30.94 -6.37
CA ASP A 70 -4.12 -30.45 -5.24
C ASP A 70 -4.99 -30.31 -3.99
N ILE A 71 -4.79 -31.24 -3.05
CA ILE A 71 -5.41 -31.20 -1.72
C ILE A 71 -4.44 -30.52 -0.77
N PHE A 72 -4.83 -29.37 -0.22
CA PHE A 72 -3.91 -28.50 0.50
C PHE A 72 -3.34 -29.13 1.78
N ASN A 73 -4.14 -29.85 2.56
CA ASN A 73 -3.62 -30.53 3.76
C ASN A 73 -2.62 -31.68 3.44
N GLN A 74 -2.50 -32.09 2.17
CA GLN A 74 -1.48 -33.04 1.74
C GLN A 74 -0.22 -32.30 1.25
N THR A 75 -0.38 -31.29 0.39
CA THR A 75 0.76 -30.61 -0.24
C THR A 75 1.43 -29.56 0.65
N LYS A 76 0.65 -28.84 1.48
CA LYS A 76 1.13 -27.87 2.48
C LYS A 76 2.11 -26.83 1.90
N THR A 77 1.81 -26.30 0.71
CA THR A 77 2.58 -25.22 0.08
C THR A 77 1.66 -24.12 -0.42
N ASN A 78 2.20 -22.91 -0.56
CA ASN A 78 1.54 -21.81 -1.28
C ASN A 78 0.12 -21.49 -0.79
N PRO A 79 -0.09 -21.27 0.52
CA PRO A 79 -1.41 -20.95 1.06
C PRO A 79 -1.96 -19.64 0.49
N ASP A 80 -3.29 -19.47 0.52
CA ASP A 80 -3.94 -18.21 0.15
C ASP A 80 -4.03 -17.24 1.34
N ILE A 81 -4.20 -17.78 2.54
CA ILE A 81 -4.38 -17.04 3.78
C ILE A 81 -3.49 -17.62 4.88
N LEU A 82 -2.84 -16.76 5.64
CA LEU A 82 -2.23 -17.10 6.92
C LEU A 82 -3.01 -16.47 8.07
N VAL A 83 -3.17 -17.20 9.17
CA VAL A 83 -3.92 -16.74 10.35
C VAL A 83 -3.03 -16.88 11.58
N GLU A 84 -2.78 -15.74 12.24
CA GLU A 84 -2.09 -15.66 13.51
C GLU A 84 -3.12 -15.47 14.63
N LEU A 85 -3.10 -16.37 15.59
CA LEU A 85 -3.95 -16.38 16.76
C LEU A 85 -3.19 -15.84 17.96
N LYS A 86 -3.94 -15.21 18.87
CA LYS A 86 -3.44 -14.77 20.16
C LYS A 86 -4.43 -15.15 21.25
N LYS A 87 -3.92 -15.30 22.48
CA LYS A 87 -4.77 -15.48 23.67
C LYS A 87 -5.79 -14.35 23.79
N ARG A 88 -7.01 -14.67 24.23
CA ARG A 88 -8.15 -13.76 24.18
C ARG A 88 -7.94 -12.47 24.98
N ASN A 89 -7.24 -12.55 26.11
CA ASN A 89 -6.92 -11.40 26.97
C ASN A 89 -5.72 -10.56 26.50
N LEU A 90 -5.06 -10.90 25.38
CA LEU A 90 -4.02 -10.03 24.82
C LEU A 90 -4.65 -8.74 24.27
N ASN A 91 -4.11 -7.59 24.67
CA ASN A 91 -4.56 -6.32 24.11
C ASN A 91 -4.09 -6.18 22.63
N LEU A 92 -5.01 -6.36 21.69
CA LEU A 92 -4.82 -6.15 20.25
C LEU A 92 -5.38 -4.80 19.74
N ALA A 93 -5.76 -3.88 20.63
CA ALA A 93 -6.23 -2.57 20.23
C ALA A 93 -5.17 -1.83 19.39
N PRO A 94 -5.57 -1.03 18.38
CA PRO A 94 -4.65 -0.30 17.53
C PRO A 94 -3.59 0.48 18.32
N GLY A 95 -2.32 0.25 18.00
CA GLY A 95 -1.20 0.94 18.62
C GLY A 95 -0.68 0.33 19.93
N SER A 96 -1.37 -0.66 20.50
CA SER A 96 -0.89 -1.41 21.67
C SER A 96 0.42 -2.15 21.37
N LYS A 97 1.14 -2.56 22.41
CA LYS A 97 2.34 -3.41 22.25
C LYS A 97 1.98 -4.77 21.63
N GLY A 98 0.93 -5.41 22.13
CA GLY A 98 0.45 -6.71 21.62
C GLY A 98 0.09 -6.66 20.14
N TYR A 99 -0.60 -5.61 19.71
CA TYR A 99 -0.89 -5.37 18.31
C TYR A 99 0.38 -5.22 17.45
N LYS A 100 1.31 -4.36 17.88
CA LYS A 100 2.56 -4.10 17.13
C LYS A 100 3.42 -5.35 16.98
N ASP A 101 3.51 -6.18 18.01
CA ASP A 101 4.31 -7.40 18.00
C ASP A 101 3.64 -8.47 17.11
N THR A 102 2.32 -8.62 17.21
CA THR A 102 1.54 -9.55 16.36
C THR A 102 1.59 -9.14 14.88
N PHE A 103 1.47 -7.84 14.58
CA PHE A 103 1.59 -7.34 13.21
C PHE A 103 3.00 -7.58 12.61
N LYS A 104 4.06 -7.39 13.41
CA LYS A 104 5.43 -7.75 12.98
C LYS A 104 5.54 -9.24 12.68
N GLN A 105 4.96 -10.09 13.52
CA GLN A 105 4.99 -11.54 13.37
C GLN A 105 4.30 -12.00 12.07
N ILE A 106 3.03 -11.63 11.85
CA ILE A 106 2.31 -12.00 10.62
C ILE A 106 3.00 -11.45 9.36
N LYS A 107 3.58 -10.24 9.43
CA LYS A 107 4.33 -9.66 8.31
C LYS A 107 5.54 -10.50 7.91
N ARG A 108 6.28 -11.07 8.88
CA ARG A 108 7.38 -12.00 8.58
C ARG A 108 6.88 -13.25 7.88
N TYR A 109 5.79 -13.84 8.36
CA TYR A 109 5.20 -15.04 7.77
C TYR A 109 4.73 -14.83 6.34
N LEU A 110 4.04 -13.71 6.09
CA LEU A 110 3.56 -13.36 4.75
C LEU A 110 4.70 -13.14 3.75
N LEU A 111 5.89 -12.74 4.20
CA LEU A 111 7.07 -12.50 3.35
C LEU A 111 8.04 -13.69 3.29
N ALA A 112 7.71 -14.82 3.93
CA ALA A 112 8.53 -16.01 3.96
C ALA A 112 8.54 -16.77 2.61
N GLU A 113 9.54 -17.62 2.42
CA GLU A 113 9.79 -18.31 1.14
C GLU A 113 8.66 -19.27 0.72
N ASN A 114 8.02 -19.97 1.67
CA ASN A 114 6.92 -20.89 1.37
C ASN A 114 5.55 -20.19 1.19
N CYS A 115 5.55 -18.85 1.16
CA CYS A 115 4.34 -18.03 1.15
C CYS A 115 4.25 -17.15 -0.11
N LYS A 116 4.76 -17.62 -1.26
CA LYS A 116 4.84 -16.79 -2.48
C LYS A 116 3.47 -16.38 -3.03
N THR A 117 2.48 -17.26 -2.94
CA THR A 117 1.11 -17.06 -3.44
C THR A 117 0.16 -16.42 -2.44
N VAL A 118 0.53 -16.34 -1.16
CA VAL A 118 -0.36 -15.83 -0.11
C VAL A 118 -0.81 -14.41 -0.45
N LYS A 119 -2.11 -14.18 -0.30
CA LYS A 119 -2.75 -12.89 -0.59
C LYS A 119 -3.21 -12.21 0.70
N TRP A 120 -3.50 -12.99 1.73
CA TRP A 120 -4.14 -12.49 2.94
C TRP A 120 -3.42 -12.93 4.21
N GLY A 121 -3.40 -12.04 5.19
CA GLY A 121 -3.05 -12.36 6.57
C GLY A 121 -4.20 -11.96 7.49
N ILE A 122 -4.51 -12.78 8.47
CA ILE A 122 -5.47 -12.48 9.53
C ILE A 122 -4.72 -12.51 10.86
N ILE A 123 -4.99 -11.55 11.72
CA ILE A 123 -4.66 -11.65 13.14
C ILE A 123 -5.96 -11.63 13.93
N THR A 124 -6.11 -12.49 14.94
CA THR A 124 -7.28 -12.45 15.81
C THR A 124 -7.02 -13.08 17.18
N ASN A 125 -7.77 -12.63 18.18
CA ASN A 125 -7.85 -13.25 19.50
C ASN A 125 -9.31 -13.47 19.93
N ALA A 126 -10.24 -13.58 18.96
CA ALA A 126 -11.70 -13.59 19.14
C ALA A 126 -12.33 -12.32 19.74
N ASN A 127 -11.56 -11.42 20.37
CA ASN A 127 -12.02 -10.09 20.78
C ASN A 127 -11.71 -9.02 19.72
N HIS A 128 -10.68 -9.24 18.92
CA HIS A 128 -10.28 -8.38 17.81
C HIS A 128 -9.97 -9.22 16.58
N ILE A 129 -10.19 -8.66 15.40
CA ILE A 129 -9.75 -9.23 14.12
C ILE A 129 -9.27 -8.13 13.18
N GLN A 130 -8.22 -8.42 12.44
CA GLN A 130 -7.79 -7.58 11.33
C GLN A 130 -7.39 -8.41 10.13
N LEU A 131 -7.80 -7.96 8.95
CA LEU A 131 -7.39 -8.49 7.67
C LEU A 131 -6.31 -7.61 7.03
N PHE A 132 -5.26 -8.25 6.53
CA PHE A 132 -4.16 -7.63 5.79
C PHE A 132 -4.09 -8.21 4.39
N ARG A 133 -3.83 -7.34 3.40
CA ARG A 133 -3.57 -7.74 2.02
C ARG A 133 -2.07 -7.71 1.75
N LYS A 134 -1.59 -8.77 1.11
CA LYS A 134 -0.24 -8.85 0.54
C LYS A 134 -0.27 -8.50 -0.94
N HIS A 135 0.59 -7.57 -1.34
CA HIS A 135 0.87 -7.26 -2.74
C HIS A 135 2.39 -7.18 -2.95
N GLY A 136 2.98 -8.30 -3.40
CA GLY A 136 4.43 -8.46 -3.47
C GLY A 136 5.07 -8.33 -2.08
N LYS A 137 5.88 -7.29 -1.86
CA LYS A 137 6.49 -6.98 -0.55
C LYS A 137 5.61 -6.14 0.39
N VAL A 138 4.55 -5.55 -0.14
CA VAL A 138 3.67 -4.66 0.64
C VAL A 138 2.65 -5.50 1.38
N ILE A 139 2.66 -5.40 2.72
CA ILE A 139 1.60 -5.90 3.59
C ILE A 139 0.86 -4.69 4.13
N HIS A 140 -0.34 -4.41 3.62
CA HIS A 140 -1.14 -3.25 3.99
C HIS A 140 -2.49 -3.68 4.58
N PRO A 141 -3.10 -2.87 5.46
CA PRO A 141 -4.38 -3.21 6.05
C PRO A 141 -5.47 -3.21 4.97
N ALA A 142 -6.35 -4.20 5.06
CA ALA A 142 -7.59 -4.27 4.28
C ALA A 142 -8.82 -3.93 5.14
N THR A 143 -8.67 -4.04 6.46
CA THR A 143 -9.59 -3.51 7.48
C THR A 143 -8.77 -2.80 8.57
N VAL A 144 -9.42 -1.96 9.36
CA VAL A 144 -8.91 -1.61 10.70
C VAL A 144 -8.89 -2.85 11.61
N CYS A 145 -8.23 -2.77 12.76
CA CYS A 145 -8.39 -3.79 13.81
C CYS A 145 -9.77 -3.61 14.44
N LEU A 146 -10.69 -4.51 14.11
CA LEU A 146 -12.10 -4.44 14.50
C LEU A 146 -12.30 -5.19 15.80
N GLU A 147 -13.01 -4.57 16.74
CA GLU A 147 -13.49 -5.23 17.95
C GLU A 147 -14.69 -6.11 17.64
N ILE A 148 -14.68 -7.31 18.20
CA ILE A 148 -15.67 -8.36 17.98
C ILE A 148 -16.56 -8.48 19.21
N ASN A 149 -17.86 -8.53 18.99
CA ASN A 149 -18.86 -8.89 19.97
C ASN A 149 -19.98 -9.73 19.30
N PRO A 150 -20.90 -10.31 20.10
CA PRO A 150 -21.94 -11.18 19.56
C PRO A 150 -22.88 -10.49 18.57
N GLU A 151 -23.06 -9.18 18.70
CA GLU A 151 -23.95 -8.38 17.84
C GLU A 151 -23.32 -8.07 16.48
N ASN A 152 -21.98 -8.00 16.39
CA ASN A 152 -21.27 -7.53 15.21
C ASN A 152 -20.45 -8.61 14.48
N ILE A 153 -20.19 -9.77 15.10
CA ILE A 153 -19.29 -10.81 14.56
C ILE A 153 -19.69 -11.27 13.15
N ILE A 154 -20.99 -11.46 12.89
CA ILE A 154 -21.46 -11.88 11.56
C ILE A 154 -21.19 -10.81 10.51
N LYS A 155 -21.41 -9.54 10.83
CA LYS A 155 -21.12 -8.42 9.94
C LYS A 155 -19.62 -8.31 9.65
N ILE A 156 -18.78 -8.46 10.68
CA ILE A 156 -17.32 -8.41 10.54
C ILE A 156 -16.81 -9.58 9.71
N ALA A 157 -17.25 -10.79 10.01
CA ALA A 157 -16.85 -12.00 9.27
C ALA A 157 -17.31 -11.92 7.81
N THR A 158 -18.50 -11.36 7.53
CA THR A 158 -18.98 -11.10 6.17
C THR A 158 -18.09 -10.11 5.44
N LEU A 159 -17.73 -8.99 6.07
CA LEU A 159 -16.79 -8.00 5.49
C LEU A 159 -15.43 -8.63 5.15
N VAL A 160 -14.89 -9.44 6.06
CA VAL A 160 -13.62 -10.16 5.84
C VAL A 160 -13.75 -11.13 4.67
N LYS A 161 -14.84 -11.89 4.63
CA LYS A 161 -15.15 -12.83 3.54
C LYS A 161 -15.24 -12.13 2.19
N GLU A 162 -16.02 -11.04 2.09
CA GLU A 162 -16.17 -10.28 0.85
C GLU A 162 -14.84 -9.77 0.32
N LYS A 163 -13.97 -9.23 1.20
CA LYS A 163 -12.63 -8.78 0.81
C LYS A 163 -11.76 -9.92 0.29
N ILE A 164 -11.81 -11.09 0.93
CA ILE A 164 -11.06 -12.28 0.51
C ILE A 164 -11.49 -12.77 -0.89
N TYR A 165 -12.80 -12.84 -1.15
CA TYR A 165 -13.36 -13.41 -2.40
C TYR A 165 -13.51 -12.39 -3.53
N ARG A 166 -13.46 -11.09 -3.24
CA ARG A 166 -13.45 -10.01 -4.25
C ARG A 166 -12.16 -9.18 -4.12
N PRO A 167 -10.97 -9.81 -4.28
CA PRO A 167 -9.72 -9.09 -4.17
C PRO A 167 -9.61 -8.09 -5.30
N GLN A 168 -9.37 -6.82 -4.97
CA GLN A 168 -8.86 -5.87 -5.95
C GLN A 168 -7.48 -6.37 -6.43
N LYS A 169 -7.17 -6.15 -7.71
CA LYS A 169 -5.89 -6.56 -8.29
C LYS A 169 -4.79 -5.53 -8.02
N ALA A 170 -5.09 -4.25 -8.24
CA ALA A 170 -4.12 -3.18 -8.16
C ALA A 170 -3.65 -2.91 -6.73
N LEU A 171 -2.39 -2.49 -6.61
CA LEU A 171 -1.90 -1.69 -5.50
C LEU A 171 -1.87 -0.21 -5.92
N THR A 172 -2.66 0.62 -5.26
CA THR A 172 -2.71 2.07 -5.52
C THR A 172 -1.63 2.78 -4.70
N VAL A 173 -0.79 3.57 -5.34
CA VAL A 173 0.38 4.21 -4.72
C VAL A 173 0.31 5.72 -4.96
N ALA A 174 0.16 6.51 -3.90
CA ALA A 174 0.36 7.95 -4.00
C ALA A 174 1.84 8.28 -3.86
N VAL A 175 2.39 9.04 -4.81
CA VAL A 175 3.74 9.60 -4.70
C VAL A 175 3.61 11.02 -4.16
N TYR A 176 3.91 11.21 -2.88
CA TYR A 176 3.65 12.47 -2.18
C TYR A 176 4.87 12.99 -1.40
N ASN A 177 5.09 14.29 -1.51
CA ASN A 177 5.91 15.08 -0.60
C ASN A 177 5.45 16.53 -0.71
N LYS A 178 5.35 17.24 0.42
CA LYS A 178 4.94 18.64 0.43
C LYS A 178 5.88 19.56 -0.35
N LYS A 179 7.15 19.17 -0.50
CA LYS A 179 8.14 19.94 -1.23
C LYS A 179 8.07 19.70 -2.74
N GLY A 180 7.97 20.79 -3.50
CA GLY A 180 8.18 20.78 -4.96
C GLY A 180 9.59 20.31 -5.34
N GLY A 181 9.73 19.70 -6.52
CA GLY A 181 11.04 19.35 -7.08
C GLY A 181 11.81 18.23 -6.36
N VAL A 182 11.17 17.42 -5.51
CA VAL A 182 11.77 16.18 -4.93
C VAL A 182 11.74 14.99 -5.90
N GLY A 183 11.23 15.20 -7.12
CA GLY A 183 11.15 14.19 -8.18
C GLY A 183 9.95 13.25 -8.05
N LYS A 184 8.77 13.74 -7.64
CA LYS A 184 7.51 12.98 -7.58
C LYS A 184 7.14 12.42 -8.96
N THR A 185 6.89 13.30 -9.93
CA THR A 185 6.63 12.95 -11.33
C THR A 185 7.68 12.04 -11.95
N THR A 186 8.95 12.37 -11.76
CA THR A 186 10.07 11.56 -12.25
C THR A 186 10.04 10.15 -11.66
N THR A 187 9.75 10.02 -10.36
CA THR A 187 9.60 8.73 -9.69
C THR A 187 8.39 7.99 -10.25
N THR A 188 7.24 8.64 -10.38
CA THR A 188 6.00 8.05 -10.89
C THR A 188 6.21 7.44 -12.28
N VAL A 189 6.71 8.24 -13.23
CA VAL A 189 6.91 7.80 -14.62
C VAL A 189 7.93 6.67 -14.73
N ASN A 190 9.10 6.79 -14.09
CA ASN A 190 10.15 5.77 -14.19
C ASN A 190 9.80 4.49 -13.42
N THR A 191 9.05 4.58 -12.31
CA THR A 191 8.54 3.41 -11.59
C THR A 191 7.52 2.67 -12.44
N ALA A 192 6.57 3.37 -13.07
CA ALA A 192 5.60 2.75 -13.97
C ALA A 192 6.25 2.07 -15.17
N ALA A 193 7.19 2.77 -15.82
CA ALA A 193 7.96 2.23 -16.92
C ALA A 193 8.76 0.98 -16.50
N THR A 194 9.36 0.98 -15.30
CA THR A 194 10.10 -0.18 -14.79
C THR A 194 9.19 -1.36 -14.47
N LEU A 195 8.05 -1.11 -13.84
CA LEU A 195 7.04 -2.14 -13.56
C LEU A 195 6.50 -2.74 -14.86
N SER A 196 6.28 -1.93 -15.89
CA SER A 196 5.90 -2.38 -17.24
C SER A 196 6.96 -3.27 -17.88
N LEU A 197 8.26 -2.92 -17.78
CA LEU A 197 9.36 -3.77 -18.23
C LEU A 197 9.42 -5.12 -17.48
N LEU A 198 8.85 -5.19 -16.28
CA LEU A 198 8.70 -6.40 -15.47
C LEU A 198 7.32 -7.06 -15.67
N ASN A 199 6.66 -6.77 -16.81
CA ASN A 199 5.37 -7.32 -17.25
C ASN A 199 4.20 -7.05 -16.29
N LYS A 200 4.23 -5.91 -15.58
CA LYS A 200 3.07 -5.45 -14.79
C LYS A 200 2.21 -4.50 -15.62
N LYS A 201 0.89 -4.63 -15.50
CA LYS A 201 -0.06 -3.66 -16.03
C LYS A 201 -0.10 -2.46 -15.09
N VAL A 202 0.20 -1.27 -15.59
CA VAL A 202 0.31 -0.06 -14.77
C VAL A 202 -0.55 1.04 -15.35
N LEU A 203 -1.27 1.73 -14.47
CA LEU A 203 -1.91 3.01 -14.72
C LEU A 203 -1.15 4.08 -13.94
N ILE A 204 -0.91 5.23 -14.54
CA ILE A 204 -0.48 6.43 -13.81
C ILE A 204 -1.49 7.56 -13.97
N VAL A 205 -1.68 8.34 -12.91
CA VAL A 205 -2.65 9.43 -12.84
C VAL A 205 -1.89 10.73 -12.59
N ASP A 206 -2.02 11.70 -13.49
CA ASP A 206 -1.60 13.08 -13.24
C ASP A 206 -2.66 13.75 -12.36
N PHE A 207 -2.29 14.06 -11.11
CA PHE A 207 -3.18 14.72 -10.15
C PHE A 207 -2.50 15.93 -9.50
N ASP A 208 -1.77 16.67 -10.35
CA ASP A 208 -1.17 17.96 -10.04
C ASP A 208 -1.56 19.00 -11.12
N PRO A 209 -2.81 19.51 -11.10
CA PRO A 209 -3.31 20.40 -12.15
C PRO A 209 -2.55 21.72 -12.28
N ASP A 210 -1.82 22.12 -11.23
CA ASP A 210 -0.98 23.33 -11.21
C ASP A 210 0.29 23.17 -12.07
N GLN A 211 0.87 21.96 -12.12
CA GLN A 211 2.14 21.70 -12.81
C GLN A 211 1.95 20.91 -14.12
N ARG A 212 1.10 19.88 -14.10
CA ARG A 212 0.86 18.96 -15.25
C ARG A 212 2.15 18.36 -15.80
N ASP A 213 3.18 18.26 -14.94
CA ASP A 213 4.53 17.83 -15.30
C ASP A 213 4.51 16.40 -15.83
N LEU A 214 3.64 15.52 -15.30
CA LEU A 214 3.51 14.15 -15.76
C LEU A 214 3.05 14.13 -17.21
N THR A 215 1.93 14.80 -17.50
CA THR A 215 1.36 14.88 -18.85
C THR A 215 2.34 15.49 -19.85
N ASN A 216 2.94 16.64 -19.48
CA ASN A 216 3.92 17.33 -20.30
C ASN A 216 5.16 16.45 -20.58
N SER A 217 5.69 15.78 -19.56
CA SER A 217 6.90 14.93 -19.67
C SER A 217 6.73 13.72 -20.58
N LEU A 218 5.49 13.33 -20.90
CA LEU A 218 5.16 12.24 -21.81
C LEU A 218 4.66 12.73 -23.17
N ALA A 219 4.51 14.05 -23.36
CA ALA A 219 3.92 14.68 -24.54
C ALA A 219 2.58 14.07 -24.97
N ILE A 220 1.73 13.73 -23.98
CA ILE A 220 0.38 13.25 -24.22
C ILE A 220 -0.52 14.45 -24.50
N LYS A 221 -1.33 14.35 -25.56
CA LYS A 221 -2.32 15.35 -25.94
C LYS A 221 -3.72 14.75 -25.75
N PRO A 222 -4.29 14.82 -24.54
CA PRO A 222 -5.63 14.30 -24.32
C PRO A 222 -6.67 15.16 -25.05
N SER A 223 -7.73 14.50 -25.54
CA SER A 223 -8.96 15.12 -26.03
C SER A 223 -10.04 15.13 -24.97
N GLN A 224 -11.19 15.74 -25.29
CA GLN A 224 -12.40 15.64 -24.47
C GLN A 224 -13.04 14.24 -24.58
N PRO A 225 -13.74 13.74 -23.54
CA PRO A 225 -13.92 14.39 -22.24
C PRO A 225 -12.61 14.48 -21.42
N SER A 226 -12.49 15.46 -20.54
CA SER A 226 -11.29 15.63 -19.69
C SER A 226 -11.40 14.92 -18.35
N PHE A 227 -10.26 14.70 -17.70
CA PHE A 227 -10.24 14.10 -16.37
C PHE A 227 -11.00 14.95 -15.33
N ASN A 228 -10.96 16.29 -15.45
CA ASN A 228 -11.77 17.18 -14.62
C ASN A 228 -13.26 16.83 -14.72
N GLN A 229 -13.75 16.64 -15.95
CA GLN A 229 -15.15 16.31 -16.18
C GLN A 229 -15.54 14.96 -15.58
N CYS A 230 -14.65 13.96 -15.57
CA CYS A 230 -14.89 12.70 -14.84
C CYS A 230 -15.04 12.92 -13.33
N LEU A 231 -14.35 13.90 -12.75
CA LEU A 231 -14.45 14.19 -11.31
C LEU A 231 -15.81 14.78 -10.95
N VAL A 232 -16.35 15.67 -11.79
CA VAL A 232 -17.55 16.46 -11.48
C VAL A 232 -18.83 15.93 -12.13
N ASN A 233 -18.74 15.07 -13.15
CA ASN A 233 -19.88 14.52 -13.87
C ASN A 233 -19.84 12.99 -13.93
N GLU A 234 -20.74 12.34 -13.18
CA GLU A 234 -20.82 10.88 -13.03
C GLU A 234 -21.24 10.15 -14.31
N SER A 235 -21.78 10.86 -15.31
CA SER A 235 -22.14 10.26 -16.60
C SER A 235 -20.92 9.96 -17.48
N ILE A 236 -19.76 10.55 -17.18
CA ILE A 236 -18.54 10.37 -17.96
C ILE A 236 -17.74 9.19 -17.40
N ASN A 237 -17.47 8.19 -18.25
CA ASN A 237 -16.73 7.02 -17.84
C ASN A 237 -15.23 7.36 -17.76
N ILE A 238 -14.61 7.07 -16.62
CA ILE A 238 -13.15 7.25 -16.43
C ILE A 238 -12.31 6.53 -17.49
N ARG A 239 -12.83 5.47 -18.12
CA ARG A 239 -12.16 4.73 -19.19
C ARG A 239 -11.95 5.57 -20.45
N ASP A 240 -12.79 6.58 -20.67
CA ASP A 240 -12.76 7.43 -21.87
C ASP A 240 -11.61 8.45 -21.81
N VAL A 241 -10.99 8.61 -20.65
CA VAL A 241 -9.87 9.54 -20.42
C VAL A 241 -8.55 8.81 -20.15
N ILE A 242 -8.49 7.50 -20.45
CA ILE A 242 -7.28 6.69 -20.34
C ILE A 242 -6.54 6.67 -21.69
N TYR A 243 -5.29 7.09 -21.68
CA TYR A 243 -4.42 7.15 -22.85
C TYR A 243 -3.27 6.15 -22.72
N PRO A 244 -3.06 5.26 -23.70
CA PRO A 244 -1.94 4.32 -23.66
C PRO A 244 -0.63 5.03 -24.03
N TYR A 245 0.39 4.92 -23.17
CA TYR A 245 1.76 5.29 -23.49
C TYR A 245 2.56 4.04 -23.86
N LYS A 246 2.88 3.88 -25.15
CA LYS A 246 3.53 2.68 -25.69
C LYS A 246 4.85 3.01 -26.37
N ARG A 247 5.85 2.13 -26.21
CA ARG A 247 7.14 2.24 -26.88
C ARG A 247 7.65 0.89 -27.36
N LYS A 248 8.06 0.85 -28.64
CA LYS A 248 8.67 -0.33 -29.26
C LYS A 248 10.16 -0.39 -28.97
N PHE A 249 10.63 -1.55 -28.52
CA PHE A 249 12.04 -1.83 -28.29
C PHE A 249 12.54 -2.79 -29.36
N LYS A 250 13.18 -2.24 -30.40
CA LYS A 250 13.64 -3.00 -31.58
C LYS A 250 14.45 -4.24 -31.19
N ASN A 251 15.37 -4.09 -30.25
CA ASN A 251 16.27 -5.17 -29.81
C ASN A 251 15.56 -6.31 -29.07
N LEU A 252 14.35 -6.08 -28.53
CA LEU A 252 13.57 -7.07 -27.79
C LEU A 252 12.38 -7.60 -28.58
N GLN A 253 12.13 -7.06 -29.78
CA GLN A 253 10.91 -7.27 -30.56
C GLN A 253 9.63 -7.21 -29.71
N LYS A 254 9.63 -6.33 -28.70
CA LYS A 254 8.54 -6.16 -27.74
C LYS A 254 8.14 -4.71 -27.63
N GLU A 255 6.87 -4.50 -27.34
CA GLU A 255 6.30 -3.22 -26.97
C GLU A 255 6.09 -3.21 -25.45
N PHE A 256 6.56 -2.16 -24.79
CA PHE A 256 6.29 -1.93 -23.37
C PHE A 256 5.58 -0.59 -23.23
N GLY A 257 4.75 -0.48 -22.21
CA GLY A 257 3.91 0.67 -22.01
C GLY A 257 3.06 0.59 -20.75
N PHE A 258 2.46 1.71 -20.42
CA PHE A 258 1.54 1.86 -19.30
C PHE A 258 0.44 2.82 -19.74
N ASP A 259 -0.67 2.79 -19.05
CA ASP A 259 -1.79 3.68 -19.32
C ASP A 259 -1.68 4.94 -18.45
N VAL A 260 -2.24 6.04 -18.93
CA VAL A 260 -2.14 7.36 -18.30
C VAL A 260 -3.52 7.99 -18.24
N ILE A 261 -3.88 8.56 -17.09
CA ILE A 261 -4.94 9.57 -16.98
C ILE A 261 -4.23 10.93 -16.89
N PRO A 262 -4.15 11.68 -18.01
CA PRO A 262 -3.47 12.97 -18.08
C PRO A 262 -4.41 14.14 -17.72
N ILE A 263 -3.81 15.32 -17.51
CA ILE A 263 -4.52 16.62 -17.45
C ILE A 263 -4.15 17.41 -18.71
N PRO A 264 -5.10 17.84 -19.56
CA PRO A 264 -4.79 18.59 -20.77
C PRO A 264 -4.00 19.87 -20.48
N LEU A 265 -2.96 20.14 -21.27
CA LEU A 265 -2.07 21.28 -21.05
C LEU A 265 -2.74 22.63 -21.35
N ASP A 266 -3.73 22.63 -22.25
CA ASP A 266 -4.53 23.77 -22.68
C ASP A 266 -5.83 23.96 -21.87
N GLU A 267 -6.14 23.05 -20.93
CA GLU A 267 -7.30 23.19 -20.06
C GLU A 267 -7.12 24.39 -19.11
N PRO A 268 -8.09 25.31 -18.99
CA PRO A 268 -7.98 26.48 -18.11
C PRO A 268 -7.76 26.07 -16.65
N LEU A 269 -6.88 26.75 -15.91
CA LEU A 269 -6.64 26.42 -14.49
C LEU A 269 -7.89 26.67 -13.63
N GLU A 270 -8.81 27.53 -14.08
CA GLU A 270 -10.03 27.91 -13.39
C GLU A 270 -11.01 26.74 -13.18
N VAL A 271 -10.99 25.72 -14.04
CA VAL A 271 -11.82 24.50 -13.86
C VAL A 271 -11.25 23.58 -12.78
N TRP A 272 -9.97 23.74 -12.46
CA TRP A 272 -9.27 23.04 -11.39
C TRP A 272 -9.19 23.86 -10.10
N HIS A 273 -9.84 25.03 -10.05
CA HIS A 273 -9.78 25.89 -8.89
C HIS A 273 -10.41 25.21 -7.67
N GLU A 274 -9.64 25.13 -6.59
CA GLU A 274 -10.01 24.35 -5.40
C GLU A 274 -11.34 24.77 -4.79
N ASP A 275 -11.64 26.07 -4.72
CA ASP A 275 -12.89 26.56 -4.12
C ASP A 275 -14.14 26.14 -4.89
N LYS A 276 -14.03 25.96 -6.22
CA LYS A 276 -15.13 25.44 -7.05
C LYS A 276 -15.26 23.94 -6.87
N LEU A 277 -14.14 23.22 -7.01
CA LEU A 277 -14.14 21.76 -6.87
C LEU A 277 -14.63 21.30 -5.50
N ARG A 278 -14.32 22.02 -4.41
CA ARG A 278 -14.83 21.68 -3.07
C ARG A 278 -16.36 21.76 -2.92
N GLN A 279 -17.05 22.43 -3.83
CA GLN A 279 -18.52 22.48 -3.85
C GLN A 279 -19.12 21.26 -4.56
N GLU A 280 -18.35 20.60 -5.43
CA GLU A 280 -18.81 19.53 -6.32
C GLU A 280 -18.27 18.15 -5.91
N ILE A 281 -17.07 18.11 -5.33
CA ILE A 281 -16.38 16.88 -4.96
C ILE A 281 -15.76 16.96 -3.56
N ASP A 282 -15.67 15.81 -2.90
CA ASP A 282 -14.92 15.66 -1.65
C ASP A 282 -13.62 14.86 -1.86
N VAL A 283 -12.90 14.59 -0.76
CA VAL A 283 -11.62 13.86 -0.79
C VAL A 283 -11.75 12.40 -1.24
N THR A 284 -12.97 11.85 -1.26
CA THR A 284 -13.23 10.45 -1.58
C THR A 284 -13.40 10.22 -3.08
N LYS A 285 -13.79 11.26 -3.82
CA LYS A 285 -14.19 11.17 -5.23
C LYS A 285 -13.16 10.50 -6.13
N LEU A 286 -11.87 10.80 -5.96
CA LEU A 286 -10.81 10.13 -6.73
C LEU A 286 -10.77 8.62 -6.48
N SER A 287 -10.97 8.18 -5.24
CA SER A 287 -11.01 6.76 -4.90
C SER A 287 -12.18 6.05 -5.57
N GLU A 288 -13.35 6.67 -5.59
CA GLU A 288 -14.57 6.14 -6.20
C GLU A 288 -14.41 5.96 -7.71
N ILE A 289 -13.83 6.97 -8.38
CA ILE A 289 -13.60 6.97 -9.82
C ILE A 289 -12.55 5.94 -10.23
N LEU A 290 -11.53 5.69 -9.41
CA LEU A 290 -10.50 4.69 -9.69
C LEU A 290 -10.93 3.26 -9.34
N GLU A 291 -11.94 3.07 -8.48
CA GLU A 291 -12.44 1.77 -8.04
C GLU A 291 -12.73 0.79 -9.20
N PRO A 292 -13.49 1.15 -10.25
CA PRO A 292 -13.77 0.24 -11.37
C PRO A 292 -12.54 -0.15 -12.21
N LEU A 293 -11.39 0.52 -12.01
CA LEU A 293 -10.14 0.24 -12.72
C LEU A 293 -9.21 -0.70 -11.95
N LYS A 294 -9.44 -0.90 -10.65
CA LYS A 294 -8.52 -1.66 -9.78
C LYS A 294 -8.36 -3.13 -10.18
N ASN A 295 -9.28 -3.70 -10.95
CA ASN A 295 -9.15 -5.08 -11.45
C ASN A 295 -8.38 -5.19 -12.78
N ASN A 296 -8.15 -4.06 -13.47
CA ASN A 296 -7.50 -4.02 -14.78
C ASN A 296 -5.97 -3.92 -14.67
N TYR A 297 -5.47 -3.37 -13.56
CA TYR A 297 -4.06 -3.06 -13.35
C TYR A 297 -3.46 -3.85 -12.18
N ASP A 298 -2.15 -4.07 -12.23
CA ASP A 298 -1.35 -4.53 -11.09
C ASP A 298 -0.95 -3.35 -10.18
N TYR A 299 -0.75 -2.16 -10.77
CA TYR A 299 -0.41 -0.94 -10.03
C TYR A 299 -1.14 0.27 -10.60
N ILE A 300 -1.59 1.16 -9.70
CA ILE A 300 -2.07 2.51 -10.04
C ILE A 300 -1.18 3.49 -9.30
N LEU A 301 -0.41 4.33 -10.00
CA LEU A 301 0.45 5.35 -9.37
C LEU A 301 -0.17 6.73 -9.54
N ILE A 302 -0.34 7.47 -8.45
CA ILE A 302 -0.91 8.83 -8.46
C ILE A 302 0.21 9.83 -8.22
N ASP A 303 0.48 10.68 -9.20
CA ASP A 303 1.39 11.82 -9.04
C ASP A 303 0.62 12.97 -8.40
N SER A 304 0.90 13.21 -7.12
CA SER A 304 0.11 14.14 -6.31
C SER A 304 0.69 15.55 -6.30
N SER A 305 -0.17 16.56 -6.23
CA SER A 305 0.24 17.94 -5.96
C SER A 305 1.03 18.08 -4.64
N PRO A 306 2.06 18.96 -4.57
CA PRO A 306 2.84 19.17 -3.36
C PRO A 306 2.04 19.82 -2.21
N ASN A 307 1.07 20.68 -2.48
CA ASN A 307 0.41 21.41 -1.40
C ASN A 307 -0.62 20.53 -0.67
N TRP A 308 -0.61 20.51 0.67
CA TRP A 308 -1.56 19.73 1.49
C TRP A 308 -3.00 20.27 1.41
N ARG A 309 -3.66 20.01 0.29
CA ARG A 309 -4.96 20.56 -0.14
C ARG A 309 -5.81 19.47 -0.79
N ILE A 310 -6.95 19.81 -1.42
CA ILE A 310 -7.90 18.82 -1.94
C ILE A 310 -7.25 17.75 -2.84
N PHE A 311 -6.33 18.14 -3.73
CA PHE A 311 -5.67 17.21 -4.66
C PHE A 311 -4.76 16.21 -3.93
N SER A 312 -3.83 16.69 -3.11
CA SER A 312 -2.97 15.78 -2.34
C SER A 312 -3.76 14.94 -1.34
N GLN A 313 -4.81 15.51 -0.74
CA GLN A 313 -5.67 14.80 0.22
C GLN A 313 -6.43 13.67 -0.48
N SER A 314 -6.99 13.91 -1.67
CA SER A 314 -7.70 12.88 -2.42
C SER A 314 -6.77 11.82 -2.99
N ALA A 315 -5.56 12.21 -3.44
CA ALA A 315 -4.52 11.26 -3.85
C ALA A 315 -4.13 10.30 -2.73
N ILE A 316 -3.87 10.82 -1.53
CA ILE A 316 -3.54 9.98 -0.35
C ILE A 316 -4.77 9.18 0.10
N TYR A 317 -5.98 9.75 0.02
CA TYR A 317 -7.21 9.03 0.35
C TYR A 317 -7.42 7.81 -0.55
N ALA A 318 -7.19 7.95 -1.85
CA ALA A 318 -7.36 6.88 -2.84
C ALA A 318 -6.27 5.79 -2.79
N ALA A 319 -5.11 6.06 -2.20
CA ALA A 319 -3.96 5.15 -2.25
C ALA A 319 -4.04 3.99 -1.24
N ASP A 320 -3.51 2.82 -1.56
CA ASP A 320 -3.25 1.77 -0.57
C ASP A 320 -1.97 2.07 0.23
N VAL A 321 -0.98 2.68 -0.45
CA VAL A 321 0.30 3.07 0.15
C VAL A 321 0.78 4.43 -0.32
N VAL A 322 1.58 5.10 0.51
CA VAL A 322 2.22 6.39 0.17
C VAL A 322 3.72 6.20 0.03
N LEU A 323 4.27 6.56 -1.12
CA LEU A 323 5.70 6.59 -1.44
C LEU A 323 6.22 8.03 -1.31
N ILE A 324 7.27 8.24 -0.50
CA ILE A 324 7.75 9.58 -0.11
C ILE A 324 9.20 9.82 -0.62
N PRO A 325 9.38 10.33 -1.85
CA PRO A 325 10.70 10.77 -2.32
C PRO A 325 11.16 12.00 -1.53
N THR A 326 12.42 12.02 -1.10
CA THR A 326 12.98 13.09 -0.26
C THR A 326 14.38 13.51 -0.75
N LYS A 327 14.81 14.75 -0.49
CA LYS A 327 16.19 15.19 -0.76
C LYS A 327 17.01 15.25 0.54
N HIS A 328 18.21 14.67 0.53
CA HIS A 328 19.12 14.69 1.68
C HIS A 328 19.72 16.07 1.94
N ASN A 329 19.99 16.85 0.88
CA ASN A 329 20.66 18.15 0.92
C ASN A 329 19.72 19.33 1.22
N ASN A 330 18.52 19.08 1.73
CA ASN A 330 17.55 20.12 2.03
C ASN A 330 16.70 19.74 3.24
N PHE A 331 16.97 20.37 4.38
CA PHE A 331 16.29 20.07 5.64
C PHE A 331 14.78 20.27 5.59
N PHE A 332 14.29 21.29 4.87
CA PHE A 332 12.84 21.42 4.63
C PHE A 332 12.24 20.20 3.94
N SER A 333 12.97 19.47 3.10
CA SER A 333 12.48 18.22 2.50
C SER A 333 12.28 17.13 3.55
N LEU A 334 13.17 17.05 4.54
CA LEU A 334 13.13 16.07 5.63
C LEU A 334 12.02 16.42 6.63
N GLU A 335 11.90 17.69 6.99
CA GLU A 335 10.82 18.22 7.84
C GLU A 335 9.45 17.98 7.22
N ASN A 336 9.31 18.23 5.90
CA ASN A 336 8.08 17.98 5.18
C ASN A 336 7.72 16.48 5.12
N ALA A 337 8.72 15.61 4.95
CA ALA A 337 8.50 14.16 5.03
C ALA A 337 8.05 13.75 6.43
N ALA A 338 8.72 14.25 7.48
CA ALA A 338 8.32 14.02 8.87
C ALA A 338 6.89 14.51 9.15
N ALA A 339 6.50 15.70 8.66
CA ALA A 339 5.15 16.24 8.78
C ALA A 339 4.11 15.39 8.04
N ALA A 340 4.42 14.92 6.83
CA ALA A 340 3.55 14.02 6.09
C ALA A 340 3.28 12.73 6.87
N ILE A 341 4.33 12.14 7.44
CA ILE A 341 4.27 10.88 8.18
C ILE A 341 3.51 11.05 9.52
N LYS A 342 3.82 12.10 10.30
CA LYS A 342 3.29 12.25 11.67
C LYS A 342 1.96 12.98 11.76
N LYS A 343 1.54 13.70 10.71
CA LYS A 343 0.34 14.55 10.74
C LYS A 343 -0.61 14.28 9.58
N TYR A 344 -0.17 14.49 8.34
CA TYR A 344 -1.06 14.52 7.18
C TYR A 344 -1.64 13.14 6.82
N ILE A 345 -0.81 12.10 6.75
CA ILE A 345 -1.29 10.76 6.44
C ILE A 345 -2.17 10.19 7.56
N PRO A 346 -1.84 10.37 8.86
CA PRO A 346 -2.75 10.04 9.97
C PRO A 346 -4.10 10.79 9.95
N GLU A 347 -4.17 12.02 9.45
CA GLU A 347 -5.45 12.72 9.22
C GLU A 347 -6.32 11.97 8.21
N VAL A 348 -5.73 11.45 7.13
CA VAL A 348 -6.46 10.63 6.13
C VAL A 348 -6.84 9.27 6.69
N GLN A 349 -5.94 8.59 7.42
CA GLN A 349 -6.22 7.30 8.06
C GLN A 349 -7.44 7.37 8.99
N ARG A 350 -7.63 8.48 9.71
CA ARG A 350 -8.82 8.70 10.56
C ARG A 350 -10.12 8.87 9.78
N LYS A 351 -10.05 9.37 8.54
CA LYS A 351 -11.22 9.48 7.65
C LYS A 351 -11.57 8.16 6.95
N ARG A 352 -10.61 7.22 6.91
CA ARG A 352 -10.79 5.90 6.26
C ARG A 352 -11.20 4.84 7.27
N LYS A 353 -12.01 3.88 6.80
CA LYS A 353 -12.52 2.76 7.61
C LYS A 353 -11.77 1.44 7.38
N ASP A 354 -10.68 1.48 6.62
CA ASP A 354 -9.91 0.29 6.21
C ASP A 354 -8.46 0.27 6.74
N GLY A 355 -8.07 1.28 7.54
CA GLY A 355 -6.75 1.36 8.18
C GLY A 355 -5.62 1.86 7.28
N GLY A 356 -5.90 2.12 5.99
CA GLY A 356 -4.94 2.68 5.05
C GLY A 356 -4.94 4.22 5.00
N PRO A 357 -4.03 4.82 4.22
CA PRO A 357 -2.94 4.15 3.49
C PRO A 357 -1.78 3.78 4.40
N LEU A 358 -1.00 2.76 4.00
CA LEU A 358 0.27 2.45 4.65
C LEU A 358 1.36 3.42 4.17
N ILE A 359 2.11 3.98 5.12
CA ILE A 359 3.24 4.85 4.82
C ILE A 359 4.47 3.98 4.52
N LEU A 360 5.06 4.11 3.33
CA LEU A 360 6.33 3.45 3.02
C LEU A 360 7.52 4.25 3.55
N PRO A 361 8.65 3.59 3.87
CA PRO A 361 9.87 4.29 4.26
C PRO A 361 10.31 5.30 3.21
N ILE A 362 10.86 6.43 3.64
CA ILE A 362 11.39 7.43 2.72
C ILE A 362 12.57 6.84 1.92
N PHE A 363 12.85 7.45 0.78
CA PHE A 363 14.12 7.27 0.08
C PHE A 363 14.66 8.62 -0.36
N PHE A 364 15.97 8.69 -0.53
CA PHE A 364 16.59 9.84 -1.14
C PHE A 364 16.51 9.76 -2.66
N ASN A 365 15.91 10.79 -3.25
CA ASN A 365 15.82 10.97 -4.68
C ASN A 365 16.63 12.20 -5.06
N GLY A 366 17.78 11.99 -5.70
CA GLY A 366 18.63 13.12 -6.08
C GLY A 366 20.12 12.82 -6.02
N GLU A 367 20.89 13.88 -5.84
CA GLU A 367 22.31 13.93 -6.24
C GLU A 367 23.21 13.00 -5.43
N LYS A 368 24.41 12.73 -5.98
CA LYS A 368 25.46 12.12 -5.18
C LYS A 368 25.70 13.02 -3.97
N ALA A 369 25.50 12.47 -2.78
CA ALA A 369 25.77 13.16 -1.54
C ALA A 369 27.25 12.98 -1.16
N THR A 370 27.89 14.04 -0.69
CA THR A 370 29.19 13.90 -0.02
C THR A 370 29.00 13.27 1.36
N GLU A 371 30.05 12.69 1.93
CA GLU A 371 30.00 12.12 3.29
C GLU A 371 29.55 13.15 4.33
N ALA A 372 30.00 14.40 4.18
CA ALA A 372 29.59 15.52 5.04
C ALA A 372 28.09 15.81 4.93
N GLN A 373 27.56 15.93 3.71
CA GLN A 373 26.12 16.15 3.49
C GLN A 373 25.27 15.02 4.07
N MET A 374 25.74 13.78 3.96
CA MET A 374 25.05 12.63 4.55
C MET A 374 25.11 12.63 6.07
N LYS A 375 26.23 13.07 6.66
CA LYS A 375 26.36 13.22 8.11
C LYS A 375 25.38 14.28 8.63
N ASP A 376 25.28 15.42 7.95
CA ASP A 376 24.37 16.50 8.32
C ASP A 376 22.90 16.08 8.20
N ALA A 377 22.54 15.43 7.08
CA ALA A 377 21.20 14.87 6.90
C ALA A 377 20.84 13.86 8.00
N LYS A 378 21.75 12.95 8.36
CA LYS A 378 21.54 11.99 9.46
C LYS A 378 21.38 12.67 10.80
N SER A 379 22.19 13.69 11.10
CA SER A 379 22.08 14.47 12.33
C SER A 379 20.70 15.11 12.45
N HIS A 380 20.24 15.77 11.38
CA HIS A 380 18.93 16.39 11.33
C HIS A 380 17.78 15.37 11.43
N ILE A 381 17.87 14.22 10.76
CA ILE A 381 16.90 13.13 10.88
C ILE A 381 16.82 12.61 12.33
N ASN A 382 17.97 12.43 12.99
CA ASN A 382 17.99 11.98 14.38
C ASN A 382 17.32 12.98 15.32
N GLN A 383 17.49 14.28 15.05
CA GLN A 383 16.79 15.33 15.77
C GLN A 383 15.28 15.25 15.54
N LEU A 384 14.82 15.13 14.29
CA LEU A 384 13.39 14.96 13.97
C LEU A 384 12.77 13.73 14.67
N ILE A 385 13.48 12.60 14.71
CA ILE A 385 13.04 11.39 15.40
C ILE A 385 12.94 11.63 16.92
N LYS A 386 13.91 12.33 17.51
CA LYS A 386 13.91 12.67 18.93
C LYS A 386 12.74 13.58 19.27
N ASP A 387 12.56 14.65 18.50
CA ASP A 387 11.50 15.64 18.71
C ASP A 387 10.12 15.00 18.58
N ALA A 388 9.90 14.16 17.56
CA ALA A 388 8.63 13.45 17.39
C ALA A 388 8.32 12.47 18.54
N LYS A 389 9.34 11.87 19.17
CA LYS A 389 9.16 11.00 20.35
C LYS A 389 8.89 11.77 21.64
N GLN A 390 9.29 13.04 21.70
CA GLN A 390 9.16 13.90 22.87
C GLN A 390 7.97 14.87 22.77
N ASP A 391 7.36 15.00 21.60
CA ASP A 391 6.14 15.78 21.36
C ASP A 391 5.00 15.30 22.28
N GLN A 392 4.64 16.12 23.28
CA GLN A 392 3.62 15.80 24.26
C GLN A 392 2.21 15.75 23.66
N ASN A 393 1.98 16.48 22.56
CA ASN A 393 0.67 16.59 21.92
C ASN A 393 0.47 15.57 20.81
N ASN A 394 1.55 15.15 20.14
CA ASN A 394 1.50 14.19 19.05
C ASN A 394 2.74 13.28 19.01
N LYS A 395 2.89 12.45 20.04
CA LYS A 395 3.99 11.49 20.15
C LYS A 395 3.97 10.49 18.99
N PHE A 396 5.05 10.45 18.22
CA PHE A 396 5.14 9.61 17.02
C PHE A 396 6.53 8.99 16.86
N ASP A 397 6.59 7.72 16.46
CA ASP A 397 7.87 7.05 16.17
C ASP A 397 8.20 7.16 14.68
N LEU A 398 9.04 8.13 14.33
CA LEU A 398 9.52 8.33 12.96
C LEU A 398 10.61 7.32 12.55
N LEU A 399 11.21 6.60 13.50
CA LEU A 399 12.36 5.74 13.26
C LEU A 399 12.14 4.70 12.14
N PRO A 400 11.01 3.98 12.07
CA PRO A 400 10.82 2.95 11.03
C PRO A 400 10.67 3.51 9.61
N TYR A 401 10.33 4.79 9.48
CA TYR A 401 10.11 5.43 8.18
C TYR A 401 11.40 6.06 7.63
N PHE A 402 12.28 6.53 8.50
CA PHE A 402 13.59 7.05 8.12
C PHE A 402 14.64 5.94 8.07
N TYR A 403 14.66 5.02 9.03
CA TYR A 403 15.64 3.92 9.10
C TYR A 403 14.93 2.57 9.14
N PRO A 404 14.37 2.10 8.00
CA PRO A 404 13.52 0.91 7.96
C PRO A 404 14.23 -0.39 8.33
N ARG A 405 15.57 -0.41 8.29
CA ARG A 405 16.41 -1.56 8.65
C ARG A 405 16.96 -1.49 10.07
N TYR A 406 16.61 -0.44 10.84
CA TYR A 406 17.06 -0.29 12.21
C TYR A 406 16.35 -1.28 13.14
N THR A 407 17.14 -2.01 13.92
CA THR A 407 16.69 -2.77 15.09
C THR A 407 17.64 -2.50 16.27
N ALA A 408 17.23 -2.87 17.49
CA ALA A 408 18.10 -2.74 18.65
C ALA A 408 19.42 -3.54 18.49
N ALA A 409 19.34 -4.70 17.83
CA ALA A 409 20.48 -5.57 17.54
C ALA A 409 21.31 -5.09 16.33
N ASN A 410 20.66 -4.49 15.34
CA ASN A 410 21.28 -4.02 14.10
C ASN A 410 20.93 -2.55 13.87
N LYS A 411 21.81 -1.64 14.32
CA LYS A 411 21.64 -0.18 14.25
C LYS A 411 21.80 0.39 12.83
N ASN A 412 21.25 -0.28 11.82
CA ASN A 412 21.37 0.10 10.43
C ASN A 412 20.55 1.37 10.13
N MET A 413 21.24 2.49 10.00
CA MET A 413 20.69 3.81 9.65
C MET A 413 20.80 4.14 8.15
N LYS A 414 20.88 3.12 7.29
CA LYS A 414 20.94 3.33 5.83
C LYS A 414 19.55 3.65 5.29
N ILE A 415 19.50 4.67 4.44
CA ILE A 415 18.32 5.07 3.65
C ILE A 415 18.53 4.57 2.23
N PHE A 416 17.46 4.15 1.56
CA PHE A 416 17.55 3.80 0.14
C PHE A 416 17.81 5.06 -0.68
N GLU A 417 18.68 4.98 -1.69
CA GLU A 417 19.10 6.13 -2.47
C GLU A 417 18.94 5.86 -3.97
N LEU A 418 18.24 6.75 -4.66
CA LEU A 418 18.24 6.88 -6.11
C LEU A 418 19.18 8.02 -6.50
N PRO A 419 20.26 7.74 -7.24
CA PRO A 419 21.20 8.78 -7.65
C PRO A 419 20.63 9.67 -8.77
N ASN A 420 21.11 10.91 -8.86
CA ASN A 420 20.66 11.92 -9.83
C ASN A 420 21.15 11.61 -11.25
N TYR A 421 20.45 10.70 -11.91
CA TYR A 421 20.64 10.42 -13.34
C TYR A 421 19.33 10.49 -14.14
N ALA A 422 18.17 10.48 -13.47
CA ALA A 422 16.89 10.18 -14.09
C ALA A 422 15.92 11.36 -14.25
N SER A 423 16.39 12.61 -14.12
CA SER A 423 15.50 13.78 -14.30
C SER A 423 15.03 13.89 -15.75
N ILE A 424 13.73 13.69 -15.98
CA ILE A 424 13.10 13.67 -17.31
C ILE A 424 13.17 15.05 -18.00
N GLY A 425 13.37 16.13 -17.22
CA GLY A 425 13.50 17.50 -17.71
C GLY A 425 14.86 17.87 -18.32
N LYS A 426 15.85 16.96 -18.36
CA LYS A 426 17.08 17.20 -19.13
C LYS A 426 16.83 16.86 -20.61
N SER A 427 17.36 17.68 -21.52
CA SER A 427 17.22 17.57 -22.99
C SER A 427 17.44 16.16 -23.58
N ALA A 428 18.18 15.28 -22.89
CA ALA A 428 18.39 13.88 -23.27
C ALA A 428 17.13 12.97 -23.17
N PHE A 429 16.15 13.30 -22.34
CA PHE A 429 15.02 12.41 -22.00
C PHE A 429 13.64 12.91 -22.42
N SER A 430 13.56 14.03 -23.17
CA SER A 430 12.28 14.61 -23.64
C SER A 430 11.31 13.52 -24.12
N ASN A 431 10.12 13.50 -23.52
CA ASN A 431 8.95 12.68 -23.86
C ASN A 431 9.11 11.17 -23.65
N VAL A 432 10.18 10.72 -22.95
CA VAL A 432 10.50 9.30 -22.79
C VAL A 432 10.99 8.99 -21.38
N PRO A 433 10.40 8.00 -20.68
CA PRO A 433 10.92 7.52 -19.40
C PRO A 433 12.42 7.21 -19.49
N ALA A 434 13.20 7.73 -18.55
CA ALA A 434 14.66 7.59 -18.56
C ALA A 434 15.10 6.11 -18.51
N VAL A 435 14.37 5.25 -17.79
CA VAL A 435 14.61 3.79 -17.73
C VAL A 435 14.52 3.08 -19.09
N TYR A 436 13.85 3.68 -20.08
CA TYR A 436 13.76 3.14 -21.43
C TYR A 436 15.01 3.47 -22.27
N LYS A 437 15.70 4.58 -21.97
CA LYS A 437 16.86 5.07 -22.71
C LYS A 437 18.20 4.72 -22.05
N ASP A 438 18.24 4.64 -20.71
CA ASP A 438 19.47 4.50 -19.95
C ASP A 438 19.46 3.21 -19.09
N LYS A 439 20.46 2.36 -19.30
CA LYS A 439 20.62 1.08 -18.59
C LYS A 439 20.88 1.28 -17.10
N MET A 440 21.68 2.27 -16.73
CA MET A 440 22.03 2.53 -15.33
C MET A 440 20.80 3.02 -14.56
N VAL A 441 20.04 3.96 -15.14
CA VAL A 441 18.76 4.42 -14.59
C VAL A 441 17.78 3.26 -14.41
N ARG A 442 17.70 2.36 -15.41
CA ARG A 442 16.88 1.14 -15.33
C ARG A 442 17.25 0.25 -14.15
N GLU A 443 18.53 0.01 -13.88
CA GLU A 443 18.95 -0.83 -12.75
C GLU A 443 18.65 -0.17 -11.39
N TYR A 444 18.77 1.16 -11.28
CA TYR A 444 18.37 1.87 -10.05
C TYR A 444 16.87 1.76 -9.78
N TYR A 445 16.02 2.00 -10.78
CA TYR A 445 14.58 1.87 -10.60
C TYR A 445 14.12 0.42 -10.42
N LYS A 446 14.79 -0.56 -11.04
CA LYS A 446 14.57 -1.98 -10.71
C LYS A 446 14.86 -2.25 -9.24
N SER A 447 15.93 -1.65 -8.70
CA SER A 447 16.28 -1.77 -7.29
C SER A 447 15.23 -1.10 -6.38
N LEU A 448 14.71 0.07 -6.76
CA LEU A 448 13.60 0.73 -6.05
C LEU A 448 12.35 -0.17 -6.03
N VAL A 449 11.94 -0.67 -7.20
CA VAL A 449 10.77 -1.54 -7.32
C VAL A 449 10.94 -2.81 -6.49
N LYS A 450 12.14 -3.40 -6.45
CA LYS A 450 12.47 -4.53 -5.57
C LYS A 450 12.52 -4.13 -4.09
N GLU A 451 12.94 -2.92 -3.73
CA GLU A 451 12.97 -2.48 -2.34
C GLU A 451 11.55 -2.38 -1.79
N TYR A 452 10.62 -1.80 -2.55
CA TYR A 452 9.31 -1.40 -2.06
C TYR A 452 8.15 -2.32 -2.46
N PHE A 453 8.19 -2.95 -3.64
CA PHE A 453 7.00 -3.55 -4.24
C PHE A 453 7.12 -5.03 -4.57
N LEU A 454 8.24 -5.47 -5.16
CA LEU A 454 8.38 -6.83 -5.68
C LEU A 454 9.29 -7.70 -4.81
N LEU A 455 8.92 -8.98 -4.66
CA LEU A 455 9.69 -10.01 -3.95
C LEU A 455 10.99 -10.36 -4.67
#